data_AF-A0A431TRJ3-F1
#
_entry.id   AF-A0A431TRJ3-F1
#
_cell.length_a   1.000
_cell.length_b   1.000
_cell.length_c   1.000
_cell.angle_alpha   90.00
_cell.angle_beta   90.00
_cell.angle_gamma   90.00
#
_symmetry.space_group_name_H-M   'P 1'
#
loop_
_entity.id
_entity.type
_entity.pdbx_description
1 polymer ?
#
loop_
_entity_poly.entity_id
_entity_poly.type
_entity_poly.pdbx_seq_one_letter_code
_entity_poly.pdbx_strand_id
1 'polypeptide(L)'
;MPPRFSVDFNELLECDLVMLSQTDLREDINGSSVLLVEGLPVEVQEENLYDDGTYEVLFARGVVEANSTGTWSHVKWCCRFDTDDFSEIADQ
;
A
#
# COMPACT_ATOMS: atom_id res chain seq x y z
N MET A 1 10.72 -12.28 -2.48
CA MET A 1 9.81 -11.21 -2.95
C MET A 1 9.55 -10.31 -1.77
N PRO A 2 9.43 -8.99 -1.96
CA PRO A 2 8.98 -8.10 -0.89
C PRO A 2 7.57 -8.51 -0.42
N PRO A 3 7.22 -8.28 0.85
CA PRO A 3 5.85 -8.50 1.31
C PRO A 3 4.90 -7.54 0.58
N ARG A 4 3.69 -8.02 0.29
CA ARG A 4 2.68 -7.24 -0.44
C ARG A 4 1.47 -6.98 0.42
N PHE A 5 1.00 -5.74 0.43
CA PHE A 5 -0.13 -5.32 1.23
C PHE A 5 -1.27 -4.76 0.37
N SER A 6 -2.50 -5.08 0.75
CA SER A 6 -3.67 -4.40 0.21
C SER A 6 -3.75 -2.97 0.76
N VAL A 7 -3.99 -1.97 -0.07
CA VAL A 7 -4.17 -0.56 0.32
C VAL A 7 -5.39 0.02 -0.39
N ASP A 8 -5.76 1.24 -0.02
CA ASP A 8 -6.74 2.06 -0.73
C ASP A 8 -5.98 3.25 -1.34
N PHE A 9 -5.81 3.27 -2.66
CA PHE A 9 -5.13 4.39 -3.33
C PHE A 9 -6.04 5.63 -3.47
N ASN A 10 -7.29 5.58 -3.03
CA ASN A 10 -8.12 6.78 -2.90
C ASN A 10 -7.85 7.51 -1.57
N GLU A 11 -7.25 6.86 -0.58
CA GLU A 11 -6.86 7.45 0.71
C GLU A 11 -5.36 7.84 0.77
N LEU A 12 -4.94 8.65 -0.19
CA LEU A 12 -3.59 9.20 -0.24
C LEU A 12 -3.38 10.33 0.77
N LEU A 13 -2.24 10.31 1.46
CA LEU A 13 -1.78 11.38 2.34
C LEU A 13 -1.02 12.46 1.55
N GLU A 14 -0.27 12.03 0.55
CA GLU A 14 0.45 12.84 -0.45
C GLU A 14 0.36 12.11 -1.80
N CYS A 15 0.85 12.71 -2.89
CA CYS A 15 0.76 12.16 -4.24
C CYS A 15 1.28 10.71 -4.37
N ASP A 16 2.25 10.36 -3.54
CA ASP A 16 3.05 9.13 -3.56
C ASP A 16 3.08 8.45 -2.18
N LEU A 17 2.15 8.80 -1.29
CA LEU A 17 2.14 8.34 0.10
C LEU A 17 0.77 7.81 0.51
N VAL A 18 0.71 6.52 0.82
CA VAL A 18 -0.52 5.83 1.25
C VAL A 18 -0.43 5.34 2.68
N MET A 19 -1.56 5.29 3.38
CA MET A 19 -1.65 4.71 4.72
C MET A 19 -1.33 3.21 4.68
N LEU A 20 -0.50 2.73 5.61
CA LEU A 20 -0.09 1.32 5.65
C LEU A 20 -0.51 0.60 6.93
N SER A 21 -0.24 1.12 8.13
CA SER A 21 -0.60 0.39 9.35
C SER A 21 -0.71 1.27 10.58
N GLN A 22 -1.55 0.87 11.52
CA GLN A 22 -1.66 1.46 12.85
C GLN A 22 -0.65 0.83 13.84
N THR A 23 -0.14 -0.37 13.55
CA THR A 23 0.76 -1.14 14.42
C THR A 23 1.98 -1.64 13.65
N ASP A 24 2.99 -2.13 14.37
CA ASP A 24 4.22 -2.66 13.77
C ASP A 24 4.04 -4.01 13.08
N LEU A 25 2.93 -4.70 13.29
CA LEU A 25 2.66 -6.00 12.67
C LEU A 25 1.48 -5.87 11.72
N ARG A 26 1.70 -6.24 10.46
CA ARG A 26 0.66 -6.29 9.45
C ARG A 26 0.74 -7.61 8.70
N GLU A 27 -0.41 -8.20 8.42
CA GLU A 27 -0.50 -9.37 7.57
C GLU A 27 -0.40 -8.95 6.10
N ASP A 28 0.45 -9.65 5.34
CA ASP A 28 0.54 -9.49 3.89
C ASP A 28 -0.61 -10.23 3.18
N ILE A 29 -0.78 -10.03 1.88
CA ILE A 29 -1.87 -10.68 1.12
C ILE A 29 -1.77 -12.22 1.09
N ASN A 30 -0.62 -12.79 1.48
CA ASN A 30 -0.41 -14.24 1.55
C ASN A 30 -0.67 -14.80 2.95
N GLY A 31 -1.15 -13.98 3.89
CA GLY A 31 -1.40 -14.39 5.28
C GLY A 31 -0.15 -14.41 6.17
N SER A 32 0.97 -13.85 5.72
CA SER A 32 2.22 -13.78 6.50
C SER A 32 2.25 -12.54 7.37
N SER A 33 2.50 -12.69 8.67
CA SER A 33 2.71 -11.56 9.57
C SER A 33 4.08 -10.93 9.33
N VAL A 34 4.10 -9.64 9.01
CA VAL A 34 5.30 -8.86 8.70
C VAL A 34 5.51 -7.79 9.75
N LEU A 35 6.74 -7.69 10.28
CA LEU A 35 7.17 -6.58 11.11
C LEU A 35 7.54 -5.39 10.22
N LEU A 36 6.74 -4.32 10.30
CA LEU A 36 6.97 -3.06 9.62
C LEU A 36 8.03 -2.25 10.35
N VAL A 37 9.04 -1.82 9.60
CA VAL A 37 10.12 -0.95 10.06
C VAL A 37 10.45 0.04 8.96
N GLU A 38 10.92 1.22 9.33
CA GLU A 38 11.32 2.26 8.39
C GLU A 38 12.37 1.74 7.38
N GLY A 39 12.17 2.04 6.10
CA GLY A 39 13.01 1.59 4.99
C GLY A 39 12.75 0.17 4.49
N LEU A 40 11.78 -0.58 5.06
CA LEU A 40 11.41 -1.90 4.56
C LEU A 40 10.84 -1.78 3.13
N PRO A 41 11.42 -2.44 2.11
CA PRO A 41 10.83 -2.48 0.78
C PRO A 41 9.57 -3.34 0.75
N VAL A 42 8.50 -2.82 0.17
CA VAL A 42 7.18 -3.47 0.12
C VAL A 42 6.55 -3.29 -1.26
N GLU A 43 5.58 -4.15 -1.56
CA GLU A 43 4.63 -3.95 -2.63
C GLU A 43 3.27 -3.58 -2.04
N VAL A 44 2.53 -2.75 -2.76
CA VAL A 44 1.16 -2.39 -2.40
C VAL A 44 0.24 -2.60 -3.59
N GLN A 45 -0.97 -3.09 -3.34
CA GLN A 45 -1.98 -3.25 -4.38
C GLN A 45 -3.37 -2.86 -3.90
N GLU A 46 -4.23 -2.45 -4.81
CA GLU A 46 -5.66 -2.26 -4.60
C GLU A 46 -6.40 -3.09 -5.65
N GLU A 47 -7.44 -3.80 -5.22
CA GLU A 47 -8.27 -4.59 -6.12
C GLU A 47 -9.64 -3.93 -6.22
N ASN A 48 -10.02 -3.51 -7.42
CA ASN A 48 -11.28 -2.83 -7.72
C ASN A 48 -12.20 -3.77 -8.51
N LEU A 49 -13.44 -3.91 -8.04
CA LEU A 49 -14.51 -4.57 -8.79
C LEU A 49 -15.61 -3.55 -9.06
N TYR A 50 -15.76 -3.16 -10.32
CA TYR A 50 -16.72 -2.15 -10.75
C TYR A 50 -18.10 -2.75 -11.05
N ASP A 51 -19.12 -1.88 -11.08
CA ASP A 51 -20.52 -2.27 -11.31
C ASP A 51 -20.77 -2.95 -12.66
N ASP A 52 -19.93 -2.70 -13.66
CA ASP A 52 -19.99 -3.32 -14.98
C ASP A 52 -19.30 -4.70 -15.05
N GLY A 53 -18.74 -5.15 -13.92
CA GLY A 53 -18.01 -6.41 -13.81
C GLY A 53 -16.53 -6.31 -14.17
N THR A 54 -16.03 -5.11 -14.50
CA THR A 54 -14.60 -4.89 -14.71
C THR A 54 -13.85 -5.10 -13.40
N TYR A 55 -12.79 -5.91 -13.46
CA TYR A 55 -11.86 -6.12 -12.36
C TYR A 55 -10.52 -5.49 -12.74
N GLU A 56 -10.01 -4.65 -11.85
CA GLU A 56 -8.74 -3.94 -12.02
C GLU A 56 -7.89 -4.14 -10.77
N VAL A 57 -6.59 -4.38 -10.97
CA VAL A 57 -5.62 -4.38 -9.88
C VAL A 57 -4.62 -3.26 -10.10
N LEU A 58 -4.60 -2.31 -9.18
CA LEU A 58 -3.58 -1.27 -9.13
C LEU A 58 -2.40 -1.79 -8.32
N PHE A 59 -1.18 -1.55 -8.79
CA PHE A 59 0.03 -2.06 -8.16
C PHE A 59 1.13 -1.00 -8.13
N ALA A 60 1.85 -0.92 -7.00
CA ALA A 60 3.03 -0.09 -6.88
C ALA A 60 4.09 -0.73 -5.95
N ARG A 61 5.34 -0.32 -6.15
CA ARG A 61 6.45 -0.64 -5.26
C ARG A 61 6.80 0.56 -4.40
N GLY A 62 7.17 0.31 -3.15
CA GLY A 62 7.50 1.37 -2.23
C GLY A 62 8.34 0.94 -1.05
N VAL A 63 8.47 1.86 -0.11
CA VAL A 63 9.19 1.70 1.14
C VAL A 63 8.32 2.14 2.32
N VAL A 64 8.43 1.41 3.43
CA VAL A 64 7.77 1.77 4.68
C VAL A 64 8.43 3.00 5.28
N GLU A 65 7.62 3.96 5.71
CA GLU A 65 8.08 5.12 6.47
C GLU A 65 7.14 5.43 7.64
N ALA A 66 7.68 6.06 8.69
CA ALA A 66 6.87 6.51 9.80
C ALA A 66 5.96 7.67 9.34
N ASN A 67 4.70 7.68 9.78
CA ASN A 67 3.81 8.79 9.46
C ASN A 67 4.32 10.09 10.10
N SER A 68 4.83 11.01 9.28
CA SER A 68 5.31 12.33 9.69
C SER A 68 4.46 13.49 9.14
N THR A 69 3.29 13.20 8.57
CA THR A 69 2.43 14.21 7.91
C THR A 69 1.77 15.20 8.88
N GLY A 70 1.82 14.91 10.19
CA GLY A 70 1.15 15.71 11.22
C GLY A 70 -0.38 15.53 11.26
N THR A 71 -0.93 14.68 10.40
CA THR A 71 -2.35 14.31 10.36
C THR A 71 -2.49 12.79 10.46
N TRP A 72 -3.72 12.29 10.63
CA TRP A 72 -4.00 10.84 10.74
C TRP A 72 -3.19 10.15 11.84
N SER A 73 -3.24 10.68 13.06
CA SER A 73 -2.41 10.23 14.20
C SER A 73 -2.62 8.79 14.65
N HIS A 74 -3.64 8.11 14.14
CA HIS A 74 -3.87 6.68 14.37
C HIS A 74 -3.09 5.79 13.38
N VAL A 75 -2.58 6.36 12.27
CA VAL A 75 -1.71 5.68 11.32
C VAL A 75 -0.27 5.86 11.76
N LYS A 76 0.41 4.75 12.01
CA LYS A 76 1.81 4.71 12.43
C LYS A 76 2.75 4.62 11.24
N TRP A 77 2.45 3.75 10.28
CA TRP A 77 3.27 3.47 9.11
C TRP A 77 2.53 3.87 7.83
N CYS A 78 3.27 4.46 6.91
CA CYS A 78 2.85 4.75 5.55
C CYS A 78 3.75 3.98 4.56
N CYS A 79 3.32 3.89 3.31
CA CYS A 79 4.14 3.42 2.21
C CYS A 79 4.35 4.57 1.23
N ARG A 80 5.61 4.97 1.06
CA ARG A 80 6.06 5.88 0.01
C ARG A 80 6.32 5.04 -1.23
N PHE A 81 5.54 5.21 -2.29
CA PHE A 81 5.65 4.40 -3.51
C PHE A 81 6.18 5.20 -4.69
N ASP A 82 6.86 4.52 -5.61
CA ASP A 82 7.32 5.17 -6.83
C ASP A 82 6.17 5.28 -7.83
N THR A 83 5.81 6.52 -8.18
CA THR A 83 4.73 6.80 -9.13
C THR A 83 5.07 6.40 -10.56
N ASP A 84 6.35 6.29 -10.91
CA ASP A 84 6.79 5.87 -12.24
C ASP A 84 6.67 4.34 -12.44
N ASP A 85 6.63 3.57 -11.35
CA ASP A 85 6.42 2.12 -11.33
C ASP A 85 4.95 1.73 -11.10
N PHE A 86 4.03 2.70 -11.08
CA PHE A 86 2.59 2.47 -10.91
C PHE A 86 2.01 1.76 -12.14
N SER A 87 1.48 0.55 -11.92
CA SER A 87 1.02 -0.32 -13.00
C SER A 87 -0.45 -0.71 -12.78
N GLU A 88 -1.27 -0.58 -13.82
CA GLU A 88 -2.60 -1.19 -13.90
C GLU A 88 -2.44 -2.62 -14.44
N ILE A 89 -2.84 -3.61 -13.65
CA ILE A 89 -2.91 -5.00 -14.07
C ILE A 89 -4.39 -5.31 -14.29
N ALA A 90 -4.82 -5.24 -15.55
CA ALA A 90 -6.12 -5.74 -15.98
C ALA A 90 -5.99 -7.24 -16.33
N ASP A 91 -6.82 -8.08 -15.71
CA ASP A 91 -6.99 -9.46 -16.16
C ASP A 91 -7.70 -9.46 -17.52
N GLN A 92 -7.07 -10.05 -18.55
CA GLN A 92 -7.66 -10.27 -19.88
C GLN A 92 -8.48 -11.56 -19.93
#